data_AF-A0A7C2QJT3-F1
#
_entry.id   AF-A0A7C2QJT3-F1
#
_cell.length_a   1.000
_cell.length_b   1.000
_cell.length_c   1.000
_cell.angle_alpha   90.00
_cell.angle_beta   90.00
_cell.angle_gamma   90.00
#
_symmetry.space_group_name_H-M   'P 1'
#
loop_
_entity.id
_entity.type
_entity.pdbx_description
1 polymer ?
#
loop_
_entity_poly.entity_id
_entity_poly.type
_entity_poly.pdbx_seq_one_letter_code
_entity_poly.pdbx_strand_id
1 'polypeptide(L)'
;MDWMEKLLDSFFSFRHARNWRCRFPEHRGSHYQDMVAADGATAEWLLHGHAIARLLKLEGGRLLLELRDAGYPTLTTASRLNAILRKLLELYPDSPKMEFRLKYTGLFGRPDHTFLLVDGRAYKLKLFPEETVRILVDGRAVPLLPAGAEYLYFMQHPRLEGLRRLYRAASRLLDGSRERLEEVERFLSGAGGFEELRSKYWELRSRWETARKALGELEWRCRLSTLGVAAGADLGALKMELRRLRAELREVDDAAARLQAAVRLLS
;
A
#
# COMPACT_ATOMS: atom_id res chain seq x y z
N MET A 1 1.88 30.90 -21.22
CA MET A 1 1.04 29.81 -20.68
C MET A 1 1.96 28.64 -20.36
N ASP A 2 2.03 28.25 -19.10
CA ASP A 2 2.81 27.10 -18.68
C ASP A 2 2.29 25.83 -19.39
N TRP A 3 3.18 24.88 -19.70
CA TRP A 3 2.78 23.69 -20.44
C TRP A 3 1.80 22.82 -19.62
N MET A 4 1.88 22.89 -18.29
CA MET A 4 0.93 22.22 -17.38
C MET A 4 -0.46 22.86 -17.46
N GLU A 5 -0.54 24.19 -17.39
CA GLU A 5 -1.80 24.94 -17.53
C GLU A 5 -2.49 24.60 -18.84
N LYS A 6 -1.73 24.58 -19.95
CA LYS A 6 -2.25 24.19 -21.27
C LYS A 6 -2.88 22.78 -21.24
N LEU A 7 -2.23 21.80 -20.60
CA LEU A 7 -2.76 20.44 -20.52
C LEU A 7 -4.00 20.38 -19.61
N LEU A 8 -3.99 21.08 -18.47
CA LEU A 8 -5.13 21.17 -17.56
C LEU A 8 -6.36 21.78 -18.26
N ASP A 9 -6.17 22.93 -18.90
CA ASP A 9 -7.25 23.61 -19.61
C ASP A 9 -7.80 22.75 -20.75
N SER A 10 -6.93 22.06 -21.49
CA SER A 10 -7.36 21.10 -22.51
C SER A 10 -8.10 19.90 -21.93
N PHE A 11 -7.64 19.33 -20.80
CA PHE A 11 -8.28 18.19 -20.14
C PHE A 11 -9.70 18.53 -19.68
N PHE A 12 -9.89 19.64 -18.97
CA PHE A 12 -11.22 20.06 -18.50
C PHE A 12 -12.11 20.66 -19.60
N SER A 13 -11.53 21.08 -20.73
CA SER A 13 -12.30 21.56 -21.89
C SER A 13 -12.54 20.50 -22.98
N PHE A 14 -12.14 19.24 -22.75
CA PHE A 14 -12.27 18.15 -23.72
C PHE A 14 -11.59 18.44 -25.07
N ARG A 15 -10.37 18.99 -25.03
CA ARG A 15 -9.55 19.29 -26.22
C ARG A 15 -8.23 18.54 -26.19
N HIS A 16 -7.69 18.24 -27.37
CA HIS A 16 -6.36 17.66 -27.49
C HIS A 16 -5.28 18.63 -27.02
N ALA A 17 -4.27 18.12 -26.32
CA ALA A 17 -3.02 18.82 -26.05
C ALA A 17 -1.88 17.84 -25.80
N ARG A 18 -0.63 18.32 -25.91
CA ARG A 18 0.57 17.51 -25.69
C ARG A 18 1.73 18.40 -25.28
N ASN A 19 2.65 17.86 -24.48
CA ASN A 19 3.90 18.53 -24.13
C ASN A 19 5.06 18.10 -25.06
N TRP A 20 6.28 17.99 -24.54
CA TRP A 20 7.45 17.53 -25.29
C TRP A 20 7.46 16.00 -25.46
N ARG A 21 8.20 15.54 -26.48
CA ARG A 21 8.40 14.11 -26.70
C ARG A 21 9.22 13.48 -25.58
N CYS A 22 8.90 12.24 -25.24
CA CYS A 22 9.60 11.45 -24.25
C CYS A 22 11.10 11.40 -24.55
N ARG A 23 11.92 11.71 -23.54
CA ARG A 23 13.39 11.73 -23.63
C ARG A 23 14.05 10.46 -23.11
N PHE A 24 13.29 9.51 -22.56
CA PHE A 24 13.85 8.25 -22.08
C PHE A 24 14.48 7.47 -23.26
N PRO A 25 15.71 6.95 -23.09
CA PRO A 25 16.46 6.32 -24.19
C PRO A 25 15.68 5.21 -24.91
N GLU A 26 14.94 4.40 -24.16
CA GLU A 26 14.18 3.24 -24.65
C GLU A 26 12.94 3.62 -25.48
N HIS A 27 12.51 4.88 -25.42
CA HIS A 27 11.29 5.37 -26.06
C HIS A 27 11.49 6.68 -26.83
N ARG A 28 12.75 6.99 -27.15
CA ARG A 28 13.16 8.32 -27.59
C ARG A 28 12.37 8.74 -28.83
N GLY A 29 11.46 9.69 -28.63
CA GLY A 29 10.66 10.26 -29.71
C GLY A 29 9.44 9.46 -30.17
N SER A 30 9.12 8.28 -29.60
CA SER A 30 7.96 7.48 -30.03
C SER A 30 6.62 8.02 -29.51
N HIS A 31 6.62 8.69 -28.36
CA HIS A 31 5.43 9.26 -27.74
C HIS A 31 5.72 10.59 -27.00
N TYR A 32 4.66 11.29 -26.59
CA TYR A 32 4.73 12.49 -25.75
C TYR A 32 4.80 12.11 -24.26
N GLN A 33 5.55 12.87 -23.47
CA GLN A 33 5.65 12.58 -22.03
C GLN A 33 4.28 12.75 -21.35
N ASP A 34 3.59 13.85 -21.63
CA ASP A 34 2.21 14.09 -21.21
C ASP A 34 1.37 14.45 -22.45
N MET A 35 0.19 13.83 -22.57
CA MET A 35 -0.77 14.09 -23.65
C MET A 35 -2.20 14.04 -23.11
N VAL A 36 -3.03 14.96 -23.57
CA VAL A 36 -4.49 14.90 -23.43
C VAL A 36 -5.08 14.45 -24.76
N ALA A 37 -5.76 13.31 -24.75
CA ALA A 37 -6.57 12.83 -25.86
C ALA A 37 -8.04 13.06 -25.53
N ALA A 38 -8.84 13.61 -26.45
CA ALA A 38 -10.25 13.87 -26.22
C ALA A 38 -11.09 13.55 -27.46
N ASP A 39 -12.34 13.12 -27.26
CA ASP A 39 -13.28 12.80 -28.33
C ASP A 39 -14.59 13.63 -28.25
N GLY A 40 -14.60 14.64 -27.38
CA GLY A 40 -15.74 15.52 -27.11
C GLY A 40 -16.62 15.08 -25.94
N ALA A 41 -16.70 13.78 -25.65
CA ALA A 41 -17.42 13.22 -24.49
C ALA A 41 -16.47 12.76 -23.37
N THR A 42 -15.26 12.35 -23.74
CA THR A 42 -14.19 11.88 -22.87
C THR A 42 -12.94 12.71 -23.08
N ALA A 43 -12.18 12.91 -22.01
CA ALA A 43 -10.79 13.38 -22.05
C ALA A 43 -9.91 12.46 -21.22
N GLU A 44 -8.78 12.02 -21.76
CA GLU A 44 -7.81 11.16 -21.10
C GLU A 44 -6.46 11.87 -20.99
N TRP A 45 -5.90 11.92 -19.77
CA TRP A 45 -4.53 12.36 -19.54
C TRP A 45 -3.62 11.13 -19.53
N LEU A 46 -2.73 11.08 -20.51
CA LEU A 46 -1.76 10.02 -20.71
C LEU A 46 -0.38 10.50 -20.25
N LEU A 47 0.24 9.77 -19.33
CA LEU A 47 1.63 9.92 -18.90
C LEU A 47 2.44 8.76 -19.50
N HIS A 48 3.42 9.05 -20.35
CA HIS A 48 4.15 8.03 -21.11
C HIS A 48 3.24 7.08 -21.92
N GLY A 49 2.12 7.60 -22.44
CA GLY A 49 1.13 6.80 -23.15
C GLY A 49 0.17 5.99 -22.25
N HIS A 50 0.38 6.01 -20.93
CA HIS A 50 -0.51 5.34 -19.98
C HIS A 50 -1.53 6.33 -19.40
N ALA A 51 -2.82 6.02 -19.49
CA ALA A 51 -3.85 6.83 -18.86
C ALA A 51 -3.66 6.88 -17.34
N ILE A 52 -3.55 8.08 -16.78
CA ILE A 52 -3.52 8.34 -15.33
C ILE A 52 -4.76 9.10 -14.87
N ALA A 53 -5.47 9.74 -15.79
CA ALA A 53 -6.75 10.36 -15.51
C ALA A 53 -7.69 10.23 -16.71
N ARG A 54 -8.99 10.06 -16.43
CA ARG A 54 -10.06 10.07 -17.43
C ARG A 54 -11.21 10.92 -16.91
N LEU A 55 -11.69 11.84 -17.72
CA LEU A 55 -12.84 12.69 -17.44
C LEU A 55 -13.94 12.34 -18.43
N LEU A 56 -15.13 11.97 -17.94
CA LEU A 56 -16.28 11.60 -18.75
C LEU A 56 -17.42 12.60 -18.52
N LYS A 57 -18.08 13.03 -19.60
CA LYS A 57 -19.37 13.70 -19.51
C LYS A 57 -20.46 12.67 -19.25
N LEU A 58 -21.25 12.89 -18.21
CA LEU A 58 -22.44 12.12 -17.91
C LEU A 58 -23.70 12.90 -18.33
N GLU A 59 -24.83 12.22 -18.32
CA GLU A 59 -26.13 12.85 -18.51
C GLU A 59 -26.40 13.92 -17.43
N GLY A 60 -27.07 15.00 -17.85
CA GLY A 60 -27.41 16.12 -16.99
C GLY A 60 -26.25 17.08 -16.70
N GLY A 61 -25.18 17.05 -17.49
CA GLY A 61 -24.04 17.97 -17.35
C GLY A 61 -23.06 17.61 -16.23
N ARG A 62 -23.28 16.48 -15.55
CA ARG A 62 -22.38 15.94 -14.53
C ARG A 62 -21.10 15.40 -15.17
N LEU A 63 -20.01 15.35 -14.40
CA LEU A 63 -18.75 14.74 -14.85
C LEU A 63 -18.35 13.60 -13.93
N LEU A 64 -17.71 12.57 -14.49
CA LEU A 64 -17.01 11.54 -13.72
C LEU A 64 -15.51 11.68 -13.99
N LEU A 65 -14.73 11.95 -12.95
CA LEU A 65 -13.28 11.96 -12.99
C LEU A 65 -12.75 10.67 -12.38
N GLU A 66 -11.98 9.93 -13.16
CA GLU A 66 -11.27 8.72 -12.74
C GLU A 66 -9.78 9.03 -12.69
N LEU A 67 -9.13 8.69 -11.58
CA LEU A 67 -7.71 8.95 -11.34
C LEU A 67 -7.03 7.66 -10.90
N ARG A 68 -5.89 7.32 -11.51
CA ARG A 68 -5.08 6.14 -11.14
C ARG A 68 -3.60 6.45 -11.27
N ASP A 69 -2.78 5.79 -10.49
CA ASP A 69 -1.31 5.90 -10.64
C ASP A 69 -0.76 4.99 -11.74
N ALA A 70 -1.63 4.20 -12.38
CA ALA A 70 -1.32 3.23 -13.43
C ALA A 70 -0.24 2.21 -13.02
N GLY A 71 -0.12 1.91 -11.73
CA GLY A 71 0.89 1.01 -11.18
C GLY A 71 2.26 1.66 -10.98
N TYR A 72 2.38 2.98 -11.21
CA TYR A 72 3.63 3.73 -11.09
C TYR A 72 3.56 4.71 -9.90
N PRO A 73 3.95 4.29 -8.68
CA PRO A 73 4.00 5.18 -7.53
C PRO A 73 5.21 6.13 -7.62
N THR A 74 5.21 7.05 -8.58
CA THR A 74 6.33 7.98 -8.81
C THR A 74 5.96 9.41 -8.43
N LEU A 75 6.97 10.24 -8.11
CA LEU A 75 6.76 11.66 -7.84
C LEU A 75 6.13 12.37 -9.05
N THR A 76 6.51 11.98 -10.27
CA THR A 76 5.92 12.50 -11.50
C THR A 76 4.43 12.20 -11.55
N THR A 77 4.03 10.94 -11.38
CA THR A 77 2.62 10.53 -11.40
C THR A 77 1.82 11.29 -10.33
N ALA A 78 2.29 11.29 -9.08
CA ALA A 78 1.63 11.99 -7.97
C ALA A 78 1.51 13.51 -8.23
N SER A 79 2.55 14.12 -8.80
CA SER A 79 2.54 15.54 -9.18
C SER A 79 1.46 15.85 -10.22
N ARG A 80 1.29 15.01 -11.25
CA ARG A 80 0.24 15.19 -12.28
C ARG A 80 -1.16 15.03 -11.71
N LEU A 81 -1.38 13.97 -10.94
CA LEU A 81 -2.67 13.74 -10.28
C LEU A 81 -3.02 14.92 -9.35
N ASN A 82 -2.05 15.43 -8.60
CA ASN A 82 -2.25 16.60 -7.74
C ASN A 82 -2.48 17.90 -8.51
N ALA A 83 -1.95 18.06 -9.71
CA ALA A 83 -2.25 19.22 -10.55
C ALA A 83 -3.71 19.19 -11.02
N ILE A 84 -4.20 18.02 -11.42
CA ILE A 84 -5.61 17.80 -11.80
C ILE A 84 -6.54 18.09 -10.61
N LEU A 85 -6.23 17.56 -9.42
CA LEU A 85 -7.03 17.80 -8.20
C LEU A 85 -7.03 19.29 -7.79
N ARG A 86 -5.90 19.99 -7.92
CA ARG A 86 -5.83 21.43 -7.64
C ARG A 86 -6.73 22.23 -8.59
N LYS A 87 -6.63 21.97 -9.90
CA LYS A 87 -7.51 22.61 -10.89
C LYS A 87 -8.98 22.29 -10.63
N LEU A 88 -9.29 21.05 -10.24
CA LEU A 88 -10.65 20.66 -9.86
C LEU A 88 -11.16 21.47 -8.67
N LEU A 89 -10.34 21.68 -7.63
CA LEU A 89 -10.70 22.50 -6.48
C LEU A 89 -10.86 23.99 -6.84
N GLU A 90 -10.05 24.52 -7.76
CA GLU A 90 -10.22 25.89 -8.29
C GLU A 90 -11.56 26.06 -9.01
N LEU A 91 -11.96 25.06 -9.80
CA LEU A 91 -13.23 25.06 -10.52
C LEU A 91 -14.44 24.83 -9.60
N TYR A 92 -14.25 24.08 -8.51
CA TYR A 92 -15.29 23.71 -7.55
C TYR A 92 -14.81 23.92 -6.10
N PRO A 93 -14.76 25.17 -5.60
CA PRO A 93 -14.15 25.52 -4.32
C PRO A 93 -14.75 24.86 -3.07
N ASP A 94 -16.03 24.47 -3.14
CA ASP A 94 -16.74 23.79 -2.05
C ASP A 94 -16.44 22.28 -1.96
N SER A 95 -15.52 21.79 -2.79
CA SER A 95 -15.09 20.39 -2.78
C SER A 95 -14.13 20.09 -1.62
N PRO A 96 -14.13 18.86 -1.08
CA PRO A 96 -13.15 18.43 -0.09
C PRO A 96 -11.72 18.55 -0.64
N LYS A 97 -10.76 18.83 0.25
CA LYS A 97 -9.34 18.91 -0.14
C LYS A 97 -8.82 17.51 -0.38
N MET A 98 -8.31 17.29 -1.60
CA MET A 98 -7.80 16.00 -2.04
C MET A 98 -6.33 16.11 -2.46
N GLU A 99 -5.50 15.14 -2.08
CA GLU A 99 -4.08 15.11 -2.43
C GLU A 99 -3.55 13.67 -2.52
N PHE A 100 -2.93 13.30 -3.63
CA PHE A 100 -2.14 12.09 -3.74
C PHE A 100 -0.76 12.26 -3.10
N ARG A 101 -0.37 11.28 -2.30
CA ARG A 101 0.96 11.21 -1.68
C ARG A 101 1.58 9.84 -1.90
N LEU A 102 2.91 9.81 -1.79
CA LEU A 102 3.68 8.58 -1.88
C LEU A 102 4.05 8.09 -0.48
N LYS A 103 3.90 6.79 -0.28
CA LYS A 103 4.41 6.11 0.90
C LYS A 103 5.71 5.41 0.54
N TYR A 104 6.76 5.62 1.32
CA TYR A 104 8.08 5.02 1.12
C TYR A 104 8.34 3.88 2.11
N THR A 105 9.11 2.87 1.69
CA THR A 105 9.52 1.73 2.53
C THR A 105 10.56 2.09 3.60
N GLY A 106 11.25 3.23 3.42
CA GLY A 106 12.26 3.77 4.34
C GLY A 106 12.63 5.22 3.97
N LEU A 107 13.58 5.83 4.71
CA LEU A 107 13.97 7.23 4.50
C LEU A 107 14.60 7.48 3.11
N PHE A 108 15.30 6.49 2.57
CA PHE A 108 15.92 6.50 1.23
C PHE A 108 15.35 5.41 0.31
N GLY A 109 14.20 4.85 0.68
CA GLY A 109 13.58 3.75 -0.08
C GLY A 109 12.96 4.23 -1.39
N ARG A 110 12.64 3.28 -2.28
CA ARG A 110 11.72 3.55 -3.39
C ARG A 110 10.30 3.77 -2.82
N PRO A 111 9.46 4.56 -3.50
CA PRO A 111 8.03 4.58 -3.17
C PRO A 111 7.44 3.16 -3.21
N ASP A 112 6.69 2.80 -2.17
CA ASP A 112 5.98 1.53 -2.04
C ASP A 112 4.61 1.57 -2.73
N HIS A 113 3.86 2.65 -2.51
CA HIS A 113 2.54 2.87 -3.10
C HIS A 113 2.11 4.33 -3.04
N THR A 114 1.12 4.67 -3.86
CA THR A 114 0.38 5.93 -3.80
C THR A 114 -0.82 5.79 -2.87
N PHE A 115 -1.16 6.83 -2.13
CA PHE A 115 -2.39 6.93 -1.35
C PHE A 115 -3.04 8.31 -1.56
N LEU A 116 -4.36 8.36 -1.40
CA LEU A 116 -5.15 9.58 -1.49
C LEU A 116 -5.44 10.11 -0.09
N LEU A 117 -5.19 11.38 0.14
CA LEU A 117 -5.70 12.12 1.29
C LEU A 117 -6.98 12.84 0.89
N VAL A 118 -8.02 12.75 1.72
CA VAL A 118 -9.26 13.52 1.60
C VAL A 118 -9.56 14.13 2.97
N ASP A 119 -9.49 15.46 3.08
CA ASP A 119 -9.66 16.22 4.34
C ASP A 119 -8.86 15.64 5.52
N GLY A 120 -7.60 15.27 5.26
CA GLY A 120 -6.70 14.71 6.26
C GLY A 120 -6.86 13.21 6.55
N ARG A 121 -7.87 12.55 5.96
CA ARG A 121 -8.06 11.09 6.05
C ARG A 121 -7.36 10.39 4.89
N ALA A 122 -6.66 9.29 5.16
CA ALA A 122 -5.84 8.61 4.17
C ALA A 122 -6.49 7.34 3.64
N TYR A 123 -6.44 7.14 2.33
CA TYR A 123 -7.04 6.01 1.62
C TYR A 123 -5.98 5.33 0.76
N LYS A 124 -5.68 4.07 1.07
CA LYS A 124 -4.62 3.31 0.39
C LYS A 124 -5.15 2.72 -0.93
N LEU A 125 -4.62 3.18 -2.07
CA LEU A 125 -5.15 2.83 -3.40
C LEU A 125 -5.06 1.34 -3.74
N LYS A 126 -4.00 0.66 -3.28
CA LYS A 126 -3.81 -0.81 -3.43
C LYS A 126 -4.96 -1.64 -2.83
N LEU A 127 -5.86 -1.03 -2.06
CA LEU A 127 -7.02 -1.69 -1.47
C LEU A 127 -8.29 -1.54 -2.32
N PHE A 128 -8.21 -0.88 -3.47
CA PHE A 128 -9.32 -0.70 -4.40
C PHE A 128 -9.37 -1.84 -5.42
N PRO A 129 -10.55 -2.42 -5.70
CA PRO A 129 -10.70 -3.49 -6.70
C PRO A 129 -10.18 -3.14 -8.10
N GLU A 130 -10.04 -1.85 -8.42
CA GLU A 130 -9.58 -1.35 -9.73
C GLU A 130 -8.40 -0.35 -9.62
N GLU A 131 -7.83 -0.14 -8.42
CA GLU A 131 -6.78 0.87 -8.13
C GLU A 131 -7.09 2.29 -8.66
N THR A 132 -8.38 2.59 -8.85
CA THR A 132 -8.87 3.82 -9.47
C THR A 132 -9.72 4.60 -8.47
N VAL A 133 -9.39 5.88 -8.29
CA VAL A 133 -10.20 6.84 -7.54
C VAL A 133 -11.24 7.41 -8.49
N ARG A 134 -12.52 7.28 -8.15
CA ARG A 134 -13.61 7.93 -8.88
C ARG A 134 -14.09 9.15 -8.11
N ILE A 135 -14.36 10.25 -8.83
CA ILE A 135 -14.85 11.51 -8.28
C ILE A 135 -16.01 11.95 -9.16
N LEU A 136 -17.21 12.02 -8.58
CA LEU A 136 -18.39 12.56 -9.25
C LEU A 136 -18.41 14.07 -9.09
N VAL A 137 -18.58 14.80 -10.19
CA VAL A 137 -18.70 16.26 -10.20
C VAL A 137 -20.14 16.63 -10.55
N ASP A 138 -20.87 17.10 -9.55
CA ASP A 138 -22.27 17.55 -9.66
C ASP A 138 -22.47 18.79 -8.76
N GLY A 139 -22.10 19.96 -9.30
CA GLY A 139 -21.95 21.21 -8.53
C GLY A 139 -20.75 21.24 -7.57
N ARG A 140 -20.27 20.08 -7.12
CA ARG A 140 -19.05 19.87 -6.31
C ARG A 140 -18.38 18.55 -6.68
N ALA A 141 -17.10 18.41 -6.38
CA ALA A 141 -16.35 17.17 -6.60
C ALA A 141 -16.46 16.24 -5.38
N VAL A 142 -17.18 15.13 -5.52
CA VAL A 142 -17.42 14.13 -4.45
C VAL A 142 -16.62 12.87 -4.74
N PRO A 143 -15.63 12.50 -3.90
CA PRO A 143 -14.88 11.26 -4.09
C PRO A 143 -15.73 10.04 -3.72
N LEU A 144 -15.81 9.06 -4.62
CA LEU A 144 -16.52 7.79 -4.45
C LEU A 144 -15.57 6.74 -3.88
N LEU A 145 -15.26 6.87 -2.58
CA LEU A 145 -14.27 6.02 -1.91
C LEU A 145 -14.92 4.72 -1.41
N PRO A 146 -14.30 3.55 -1.63
CA PRO A 146 -14.85 2.29 -1.16
C PRO A 146 -14.77 2.18 0.36
N ALA A 147 -15.79 1.54 0.93
CA ALA A 147 -15.88 1.28 2.36
C ALA A 147 -14.65 0.47 2.85
N GLY A 148 -14.14 0.84 4.02
CA GLY A 148 -13.02 0.15 4.67
C GLY A 148 -11.63 0.40 4.05
N ALA A 149 -11.52 1.27 3.05
CA ALA A 149 -10.22 1.62 2.44
C ALA A 149 -9.44 2.72 3.18
N GLU A 150 -10.08 3.38 4.14
CA GLU A 150 -9.39 4.31 5.02
C GLU A 150 -8.32 3.57 5.84
N TYR A 151 -7.12 4.15 5.89
CA TYR A 151 -5.92 3.54 6.43
C TYR A 151 -5.23 4.48 7.41
N LEU A 152 -5.00 4.01 8.62
CA LEU A 152 -4.29 4.74 9.65
C LEU A 152 -2.79 4.45 9.53
N TYR A 153 -2.08 5.32 8.82
CA TYR A 153 -0.62 5.23 8.76
C TYR A 153 0.00 5.59 10.11
N PHE A 154 0.84 4.71 10.65
CA PHE A 154 1.44 4.95 11.98
C PHE A 154 2.24 6.25 12.07
N MET A 155 2.86 6.68 10.96
CA MET A 155 3.60 7.94 10.90
C MET A 155 2.71 9.18 11.06
N GLN A 156 1.42 9.09 10.69
CA GLN A 156 0.43 10.15 10.84
C GLN A 156 -0.35 10.03 12.16
N HIS A 157 -0.21 8.91 12.86
CA HIS A 157 -0.91 8.63 14.11
C HIS A 157 0.05 8.15 15.21
N PRO A 158 0.83 9.06 15.84
CA PRO A 158 1.82 8.71 16.87
C PRO A 158 1.25 7.90 18.04
N ARG A 159 -0.03 8.12 18.39
CA ARG A 159 -0.76 7.35 19.41
C ARG A 159 -0.79 5.83 19.14
N LEU A 160 -0.61 5.42 17.89
CA LEU A 160 -0.61 4.02 17.45
C LEU A 160 0.79 3.39 17.44
N GLU A 161 1.84 4.13 17.82
CA GLU A 161 3.21 3.60 17.80
C GLU A 161 3.39 2.38 18.71
N GLY A 162 2.66 2.31 19.82
CA GLY A 162 2.64 1.11 20.68
C GLY A 162 2.13 -0.13 19.95
N LEU A 163 1.11 0.01 19.10
CA LEU A 163 0.59 -1.08 18.27
C LEU A 163 1.62 -1.51 17.22
N ARG A 164 2.23 -0.53 16.53
CA ARG A 164 3.30 -0.78 15.55
C ARG A 164 4.48 -1.55 16.17
N ARG A 165 4.90 -1.18 17.38
CA ARG A 165 5.99 -1.86 18.10
C ARG A 165 5.63 -3.30 18.45
N LEU A 166 4.40 -3.56 18.89
CA LEU A 166 3.92 -4.91 19.17
C LEU A 166 3.94 -5.78 17.92
N TYR A 167 3.39 -5.28 16.81
CA TYR A 167 3.39 -6.00 15.53
C TYR A 167 4.82 -6.30 15.06
N ARG A 168 5.71 -5.29 15.03
CA ARG A 168 7.12 -5.48 14.65
C ARG A 168 7.84 -6.49 15.55
N ALA A 169 7.56 -6.50 16.85
CA ALA A 169 8.17 -7.46 17.76
C ALA A 169 7.68 -8.88 17.48
N ALA A 170 6.38 -9.07 17.23
CA ALA A 170 5.82 -10.36 16.84
C ALA A 170 6.41 -10.86 15.51
N SER A 171 6.45 -10.03 14.46
CA SER A 171 7.03 -10.41 13.16
C SER A 171 8.50 -10.81 13.29
N ARG A 172 9.30 -10.07 14.08
CA ARG A 172 10.71 -10.41 14.29
C ARG A 172 10.91 -11.74 15.01
N LEU A 173 10.10 -12.03 16.02
CA LEU A 173 10.14 -13.32 16.70
C LEU A 173 9.76 -14.45 15.73
N LEU A 174 8.73 -14.23 14.90
CA LEU A 174 8.32 -15.19 13.90
C LEU A 174 9.43 -15.51 12.90
N ASP A 175 10.09 -14.48 12.36
CA ASP A 175 11.21 -14.62 11.42
C ASP A 175 12.42 -15.30 12.08
N GLY A 176 12.82 -14.84 13.27
CA GLY A 176 13.94 -15.42 14.01
C GLY A 176 13.72 -16.89 14.39
N SER A 177 12.52 -17.24 14.83
CA SER A 177 12.16 -18.63 15.13
C SER A 177 12.19 -19.51 13.89
N ARG A 178 11.77 -18.99 12.72
CA ARG A 178 11.84 -19.72 11.45
C ARG A 178 13.28 -20.09 11.12
N GLU A 179 14.18 -19.12 11.14
CA GLU A 179 15.60 -19.33 10.81
C GLU A 179 16.24 -20.41 11.72
N ARG A 180 15.92 -20.39 13.01
CA ARG A 180 16.42 -21.41 13.96
C ARG A 180 15.85 -22.80 13.68
N LEU A 181 14.54 -22.90 13.42
CA LEU A 181 13.88 -24.17 13.11
C LEU A 181 14.43 -24.77 11.80
N GLU A 182 14.69 -23.94 10.78
CA GLU A 182 15.31 -24.38 9.52
C GLU A 182 16.75 -24.88 9.70
N GLU A 183 17.52 -24.33 10.64
CA GLU A 183 18.84 -24.87 11.00
C GLU A 183 18.74 -26.23 11.69
N VAL A 184 17.82 -26.37 12.66
CA VAL A 184 17.56 -27.64 13.35
C VAL A 184 17.10 -28.72 12.38
N GLU A 185 16.18 -28.39 11.46
CA GLU A 185 15.67 -29.31 10.45
C GLU A 185 16.76 -29.89 9.57
N ARG A 186 17.69 -29.02 9.10
CA ARG A 186 18.81 -29.43 8.26
C ARG A 186 19.70 -30.45 8.96
N PHE A 187 19.98 -30.25 10.25
CA PHE A 187 20.75 -31.21 11.03
C PHE A 187 20.00 -32.54 11.22
N LEU A 188 18.75 -32.48 11.68
CA LEU A 188 17.96 -33.68 11.99
C LEU A 188 17.67 -34.55 10.75
N SER A 189 17.65 -33.95 9.56
CA SER A 189 17.47 -34.65 8.29
C SER A 189 18.70 -35.46 7.88
N GLY A 190 19.90 -35.04 8.29
CA GLY A 190 21.17 -35.72 7.99
C GLY A 190 21.60 -36.72 9.06
N ALA A 191 21.01 -36.67 10.26
CA ALA A 191 21.44 -37.46 11.41
C ALA A 191 20.41 -38.53 11.80
N GLY A 192 20.87 -39.78 11.98
CA GLY A 192 20.08 -40.86 12.55
C GLY A 192 20.14 -40.89 14.08
N GLY A 193 19.09 -41.39 14.76
CA GLY A 193 19.15 -41.70 16.19
C GLY A 193 18.73 -40.60 17.17
N PHE A 194 17.99 -39.57 16.73
CA PHE A 194 17.57 -38.42 17.56
C PHE A 194 16.03 -38.28 17.70
N GLU A 195 15.32 -39.37 17.97
CA GLU A 195 13.84 -39.38 18.00
C GLU A 195 13.24 -38.38 19.00
N GLU A 196 13.84 -38.18 20.17
CA GLU A 196 13.36 -37.20 21.15
C GLU A 196 13.50 -35.76 20.64
N LEU A 197 14.61 -35.42 19.98
CA LEU A 197 14.82 -34.09 19.39
C LEU A 197 13.89 -33.85 18.19
N ARG A 198 13.63 -34.89 17.39
CA ARG A 198 12.66 -34.83 16.29
C ARG A 198 11.24 -34.56 16.79
N SER A 199 10.82 -35.25 17.85
CA SER A 199 9.53 -35.02 18.48
C SER A 199 9.39 -33.56 18.96
N LYS A 200 10.38 -33.05 19.70
CA LYS A 200 10.41 -31.64 20.15
C LYS A 200 10.42 -30.65 18.99
N TYR A 201 11.16 -30.94 17.92
CA TYR A 201 11.18 -30.13 16.70
C TYR A 201 9.79 -30.02 16.07
N TRP A 202 9.10 -31.15 15.87
CA TRP A 202 7.78 -31.16 15.25
C TRP A 202 6.72 -30.43 16.08
N GLU A 203 6.76 -30.58 17.41
CA GLU A 203 5.90 -29.83 18.32
C GLU A 203 6.14 -28.32 18.18
N LEU A 204 7.39 -27.87 18.24
CA LEU A 204 7.73 -26.45 18.10
C LEU A 204 7.37 -25.89 16.73
N ARG A 205 7.61 -26.65 15.65
CA ARG A 205 7.22 -26.25 14.30
C ARG A 205 5.70 -26.07 14.19
N SER A 206 4.91 -27.00 14.73
CA SER A 206 3.45 -26.90 14.71
C SER A 206 2.94 -25.65 15.44
N ARG A 207 3.53 -25.34 16.60
CA ARG A 207 3.23 -24.10 17.34
C ARG A 207 3.62 -22.85 16.54
N TRP A 208 4.81 -22.84 15.94
CA TRP A 208 5.26 -21.74 15.08
C TRP A 208 4.32 -21.52 13.88
N GLU A 209 3.90 -22.59 13.20
CA GLU A 209 2.98 -22.51 12.05
C GLU A 209 1.60 -21.97 12.47
N THR A 210 1.11 -22.36 13.65
CA THR A 210 -0.14 -21.84 14.23
C THR A 210 -0.03 -20.34 14.50
N ALA A 211 1.06 -19.91 15.15
CA ALA A 211 1.32 -18.51 15.41
C ALA A 211 1.49 -17.69 14.11
N ARG A 212 2.15 -18.25 13.09
CA ARG A 212 2.26 -17.64 11.76
C ARG A 212 0.90 -17.40 11.12
N LYS A 213 0.03 -18.42 11.12
CA LYS A 213 -1.33 -18.32 10.56
C LYS A 213 -2.14 -17.25 11.30
N ALA A 214 -2.07 -17.25 12.63
CA ALA A 214 -2.75 -16.24 13.46
C ALA A 214 -2.25 -14.81 13.14
N LEU A 215 -0.93 -14.60 12.96
CA LEU A 215 -0.42 -13.29 12.54
C LEU A 215 -0.95 -12.89 11.15
N GLY A 216 -0.93 -13.82 10.19
CA GLY A 216 -1.42 -13.59 8.84
C GLY A 216 -2.91 -13.27 8.79
N GLU A 217 -3.72 -13.91 9.64
CA GLU A 217 -5.15 -13.60 9.79
C GLU A 217 -5.37 -12.18 10.33
N LEU A 218 -4.56 -11.75 11.30
CA LEU A 218 -4.58 -10.36 11.79
C LEU A 218 -4.20 -9.36 10.71
N GLU A 219 -3.13 -9.66 9.96
CA GLU A 219 -2.67 -8.84 8.82
C GLU A 219 -3.76 -8.69 7.77
N TRP A 220 -4.43 -9.78 7.41
CA TRP A 220 -5.50 -9.76 6.41
C TRP A 220 -6.75 -9.03 6.92
N ARG A 221 -7.31 -9.45 8.07
CA ARG A 221 -8.56 -8.93 8.63
C ARG A 221 -8.47 -7.45 8.98
N CYS A 222 -7.35 -7.03 9.56
CA CYS A 222 -7.16 -5.65 9.99
C CYS A 222 -6.36 -4.81 8.98
N ARG A 223 -5.97 -5.39 7.84
CA ARG A 223 -5.04 -4.78 6.87
C ARG A 223 -3.76 -4.28 7.57
N LEU A 224 -3.36 -4.98 8.64
CA LEU A 224 -2.23 -4.60 9.47
C LEU A 224 -0.93 -4.82 8.70
N SER A 225 -0.02 -3.85 8.79
CA SER A 225 1.32 -3.96 8.24
C SER A 225 2.31 -3.15 9.08
N THR A 226 3.58 -3.12 8.69
CA THR A 226 4.58 -2.26 9.34
C THR A 226 4.31 -0.76 9.14
N LEU A 227 3.41 -0.42 8.20
CA LEU A 227 3.09 0.94 7.79
C LEU A 227 1.85 1.51 8.50
N GLY A 228 0.88 0.66 8.83
CA GLY A 228 -0.40 1.09 9.40
C GLY A 228 -1.41 -0.04 9.57
N VAL A 229 -2.67 0.33 9.73
CA VAL A 229 -3.82 -0.56 9.96
C VAL A 229 -5.08 0.06 9.34
N ALA A 230 -6.07 -0.75 8.97
CA ALA A 230 -7.37 -0.22 8.54
C ALA A 230 -8.03 0.61 9.64
N ALA A 231 -8.69 1.71 9.26
CA ALA A 231 -9.33 2.61 10.22
C ALA A 231 -10.53 1.98 10.95
N GLY A 232 -11.22 1.04 10.29
CA GLY A 232 -12.34 0.30 10.89
C GLY A 232 -11.93 -0.88 11.78
N ALA A 233 -10.63 -1.12 11.99
CA ALA A 233 -10.17 -2.23 12.84
C ALA A 233 -10.45 -1.92 14.32
N ASP A 234 -10.87 -2.94 15.09
CA ASP A 234 -10.92 -2.85 16.55
C ASP A 234 -9.47 -2.84 17.10
N LEU A 235 -8.97 -1.64 17.36
CA LEU A 235 -7.60 -1.43 17.83
C LEU A 235 -7.36 -2.01 19.23
N GLY A 236 -8.42 -2.12 20.05
CA GLY A 236 -8.34 -2.70 21.39
C GLY A 236 -8.13 -4.21 21.31
N ALA A 237 -9.00 -4.90 20.58
CA ALA A 237 -8.91 -6.33 20.33
C ALA A 237 -7.57 -6.68 19.64
N LEU A 238 -7.21 -5.95 18.58
CA LEU A 238 -5.96 -6.18 17.85
C LEU A 238 -4.72 -6.07 18.75
N LYS A 239 -4.70 -5.08 19.64
CA LYS A 239 -3.59 -4.90 20.60
C LYS A 239 -3.51 -6.06 21.59
N MET A 240 -4.64 -6.60 22.05
CA MET A 240 -4.67 -7.78 22.94
C MET A 240 -4.21 -9.04 22.22
N GLU A 241 -4.72 -9.28 21.01
CA GLU A 241 -4.33 -10.43 20.18
C GLU A 241 -2.83 -10.42 19.87
N LEU A 242 -2.26 -9.28 19.48
CA LEU A 242 -0.82 -9.15 19.24
C LEU A 242 0.03 -9.35 20.51
N ARG A 243 -0.47 -8.96 21.69
CA ARG A 243 0.24 -9.22 22.95
C ARG A 243 0.28 -10.71 23.27
N ARG A 244 -0.86 -11.40 23.13
CA ARG A 244 -0.96 -12.86 23.30
C ARG A 244 -0.01 -13.57 22.35
N LEU A 245 -0.09 -13.22 21.07
CA LEU A 245 0.72 -13.84 20.01
C LEU A 245 2.22 -13.58 20.21
N ARG A 246 2.60 -12.36 20.64
CA ARG A 246 3.99 -12.05 20.96
C ARG A 246 4.52 -12.90 22.13
N ALA A 247 3.71 -13.14 23.16
CA ALA A 247 4.11 -13.99 24.27
C ALA A 247 4.33 -15.44 23.82
N GLU A 248 3.39 -15.97 23.04
CA GLU A 248 3.49 -17.31 22.45
C GLU A 248 4.73 -17.46 21.55
N LEU A 249 4.96 -16.50 20.65
CA LEU A 249 6.12 -16.51 19.76
C LEU A 249 7.44 -16.38 20.52
N ARG A 250 7.46 -15.70 21.67
CA ARG A 250 8.65 -15.62 22.51
C ARG A 250 9.00 -16.98 23.12
N GLU A 251 8.00 -17.72 23.60
CA GLU A 251 8.22 -19.08 24.10
C GLU A 251 8.72 -20.02 23.01
N VAL A 252 8.15 -19.91 21.80
CA VAL A 252 8.59 -20.67 20.63
C VAL A 252 10.03 -20.32 20.28
N ASP A 253 10.40 -19.04 20.25
CA ASP A 253 11.77 -18.59 19.93
C ASP A 253 12.78 -19.09 20.97
N ASP A 254 12.47 -18.94 22.25
CA ASP A 254 13.33 -19.39 23.34
C ASP A 254 13.52 -20.92 23.30
N ALA A 255 12.46 -21.68 22.99
CA ALA A 255 12.53 -23.12 22.86
C ALA A 255 13.30 -23.57 21.60
N ALA A 256 13.10 -22.89 20.47
CA ALA A 256 13.86 -23.13 19.24
C ALA A 256 15.35 -22.84 19.44
N ALA A 257 15.69 -21.77 20.17
CA ALA A 257 17.07 -21.44 20.53
C ALA A 257 17.73 -22.52 21.41
N ARG A 258 17.01 -23.06 22.41
CA ARG A 258 17.50 -24.19 23.21
C ARG A 258 17.71 -25.45 22.38
N LEU A 259 16.77 -25.75 21.48
CA LEU A 259 16.86 -26.92 20.61
C LEU A 259 18.04 -26.80 19.63
N GLN A 260 18.23 -25.62 19.03
CA GLN A 260 19.37 -25.30 18.18
C GLN A 260 20.70 -25.46 18.93
N ALA A 261 20.78 -24.98 20.17
CA ALA A 261 21.97 -25.15 21.01
C ALA A 261 22.25 -26.63 21.31
N ALA A 262 21.23 -27.43 21.62
CA ALA A 262 21.38 -28.86 21.86
C ALA A 262 21.88 -29.59 20.60
N VAL A 263 21.31 -29.27 19.43
CA VAL A 263 21.77 -29.80 18.14
C VAL A 263 23.24 -29.46 17.88
N ARG A 264 23.67 -28.23 18.15
CA ARG A 264 25.08 -27.81 17.98
C ARG A 264 26.06 -28.51 18.91
N LEU A 265 25.61 -29.02 20.05
CA LEU A 265 26.45 -29.83 20.95
C LEU A 265 26.61 -31.28 20.45
N LEU A 266 25.75 -31.70 19.53
CA LEU A 266 25.71 -33.06 18.97
C LEU A 266 26.30 -33.14 17.55
N SER A 267 26.55 -32.00 16.91
CA SER A 267 27.21 -31.83 15.62
C SER A 267 28.71 -31.76 15.74
#